data_AF-A0A1I2RUJ6-F1
#
_entry.id   AF-A0A1I2RUJ6-F1
#
_cell.length_a   1.000
_cell.length_b   1.000
_cell.length_c   1.000
_cell.angle_alpha   90.00
_cell.angle_beta   90.00
_cell.angle_gamma   90.00
#
_symmetry.space_group_name_H-M   'P 1'
#
loop_
_entity.id
_entity.type
_entity.pdbx_description
1 polymer ?
#
loop_
_entity_poly.entity_id
_entity_poly.type
_entity_poly.pdbx_seq_one_letter_code
_entity_poly.pdbx_strand_id
1 'polypeptide(L)'
;MVTISDRFEISAALERLLDDGPAFDPDDARVLIEKVPLSTKGNEIVFRYENHMPDKGVEGFAPGVGNVRIGDSKPRVREVGLLPDVIRIGGYKLVHRPGSIRIELMWADTKFDLTTGQKDDQSAILLYGRRSKQPLVLQRAIVTTLRFMLWPKPLKTFELHISRYATWKTPSAPGGLGGARVDSSLFLKADERNRGQTHDFGASGLARTA
;
A
#
# COMPACT_ATOMS: atom_id res chain seq x y z
N MET A 1 -10.41 -8.17 17.95
CA MET A 1 -10.82 -6.76 17.74
C MET A 1 -9.67 -5.90 18.24
N VAL A 2 -9.18 -4.93 17.46
CA VAL A 2 -8.03 -4.09 17.85
C VAL A 2 -8.53 -3.01 18.81
N THR A 3 -7.94 -2.93 20.02
CA THR A 3 -8.33 -1.94 21.02
C THR A 3 -7.78 -0.56 20.68
N ILE A 4 -8.20 0.48 21.41
CA ILE A 4 -7.66 1.83 21.23
C ILE A 4 -6.17 1.90 21.60
N SER A 5 -5.73 1.21 22.66
CA SER A 5 -4.32 1.14 23.06
C SER A 5 -3.49 0.48 21.96
N ASP A 6 -3.96 -0.65 21.43
CA ASP A 6 -3.29 -1.36 20.35
C ASP A 6 -3.13 -0.48 19.10
N ARG A 7 -4.13 0.36 18.78
CA ARG A 7 -4.05 1.29 17.65
C ARG A 7 -2.92 2.29 17.80
N PHE A 8 -2.71 2.84 19.00
CA PHE A 8 -1.61 3.78 19.25
C PHE A 8 -0.25 3.07 19.16
N GLU A 9 -0.11 1.89 19.76
CA GLU A 9 1.12 1.12 19.70
C GLU A 9 1.47 0.69 18.27
N ILE A 10 0.49 0.19 17.51
CA ILE A 10 0.68 -0.17 16.09
C ILE A 10 1.07 1.07 15.29
N SER A 11 0.40 2.21 15.51
CA SER A 11 0.73 3.45 14.79
C SER A 11 2.16 3.91 15.09
N ALA A 12 2.60 3.87 16.34
CA ALA A 12 3.96 4.26 16.71
C ALA A 12 5.01 3.30 16.14
N ALA A 13 4.76 2.00 16.19
CA ALA A 13 5.62 1.00 15.58
C ALA A 13 5.70 1.16 14.05
N LEU A 14 4.59 1.50 13.38
CA LEU A 14 4.58 1.79 11.94
C LEU A 14 5.48 2.96 11.58
N GLU A 15 5.37 4.08 12.29
CA GLU A 15 6.22 5.25 12.03
C GLU A 15 7.71 4.89 12.19
N ARG A 16 8.09 4.16 13.24
CA ARG A 16 9.49 3.71 13.42
C ARG A 16 9.94 2.72 12.36
N LEU A 17 9.08 1.77 11.96
CA LEU A 17 9.39 0.81 10.90
C LEU A 17 9.57 1.47 9.53
N LEU A 18 8.83 2.55 9.27
CA LEU A 18 8.80 3.25 7.99
C LEU A 18 9.72 4.48 7.93
N ASP A 19 10.39 4.83 9.03
CA ASP A 19 11.38 5.91 9.09
C ASP A 19 12.52 5.74 8.06
N ASP A 20 13.35 6.73 7.82
CA ASP A 20 14.46 6.56 6.88
C ASP A 20 15.56 5.64 7.44
N GLY A 21 16.14 4.80 6.58
CA GLY A 21 17.28 3.95 6.93
C GLY A 21 17.24 2.53 6.35
N PRO A 22 18.38 1.79 6.40
CA PRO A 22 18.50 0.45 5.80
C PRO A 22 18.06 -0.70 6.72
N ALA A 23 17.79 -0.42 8.00
CA ALA A 23 17.44 -1.41 9.00
C ALA A 23 16.20 -1.01 9.80
N PHE A 24 15.54 -1.99 10.42
CA PHE A 24 14.37 -1.76 11.27
C PHE A 24 14.44 -2.59 12.56
N ASP A 25 13.78 -2.12 13.62
CA ASP A 25 13.72 -2.84 14.89
C ASP A 25 12.81 -4.09 14.79
N PRO A 26 13.34 -5.30 15.05
CA PRO A 26 12.53 -6.52 15.07
C PRO A 26 11.37 -6.49 16.07
N ASP A 27 11.46 -5.73 17.15
CA ASP A 27 10.43 -5.64 18.18
C ASP A 27 9.23 -4.84 17.69
N ASP A 28 9.47 -3.72 17.00
CA ASP A 28 8.40 -2.96 16.34
C ASP A 28 7.68 -3.81 15.28
N ALA A 29 8.42 -4.60 14.50
CA ALA A 29 7.82 -5.53 13.54
C ALA A 29 6.98 -6.60 14.25
N ARG A 30 7.40 -7.08 15.42
CA ARG A 30 6.66 -8.07 16.22
C ARG A 30 5.35 -7.52 16.76
N VAL A 31 5.33 -6.24 17.19
CA VAL A 31 4.11 -5.55 17.61
C VAL A 31 3.05 -5.62 16.50
N LEU A 32 3.43 -5.36 15.25
CA LEU A 32 2.50 -5.47 14.11
C LEU A 32 2.03 -6.92 13.91
N ILE A 33 2.94 -7.89 13.93
CA ILE A 33 2.65 -9.31 13.71
C ILE A 33 1.68 -9.87 14.77
N GLU A 34 1.76 -9.41 16.00
CA GLU A 34 0.92 -9.89 17.11
C GLU A 34 -0.42 -9.16 17.18
N LYS A 35 -0.41 -7.83 17.02
CA LYS A 35 -1.59 -7.00 17.30
C LYS A 35 -2.49 -6.77 16.10
N VAL A 36 -1.97 -6.84 14.88
CA VAL A 36 -2.80 -6.73 13.67
C VAL A 36 -3.49 -8.08 13.46
N PRO A 37 -4.82 -8.18 13.46
CA PRO A 37 -5.49 -9.45 13.24
C PRO A 37 -5.31 -9.93 11.80
N LEU A 38 -5.17 -11.25 11.64
CA LEU A 38 -5.10 -11.89 10.33
C LEU A 38 -6.42 -11.70 9.57
N SER A 39 -6.31 -11.40 8.27
CA SER A 39 -7.48 -11.41 7.38
C SER A 39 -8.02 -12.83 7.26
N THR A 40 -9.35 -12.94 7.31
CA THR A 40 -10.06 -14.21 7.19
C THR A 40 -10.38 -14.55 5.74
N LYS A 41 -10.26 -13.58 4.84
CA LYS A 41 -10.47 -13.76 3.40
C LYS A 41 -9.24 -14.41 2.79
N GLY A 42 -9.45 -15.33 1.84
CA GLY A 42 -8.39 -16.12 1.21
C GLY A 42 -7.74 -15.43 0.02
N ASN A 43 -8.53 -15.01 -0.95
CA ASN A 43 -8.07 -14.36 -2.19
C ASN A 43 -8.68 -12.97 -2.32
N GLU A 44 -7.98 -12.08 -3.01
CA GLU A 44 -8.39 -10.72 -3.30
C GLU A 44 -8.50 -10.53 -4.81
N ILE A 45 -9.63 -9.98 -5.25
CA ILE A 45 -9.82 -9.50 -6.63
C ILE A 45 -10.49 -8.14 -6.49
N VAL A 46 -9.76 -7.08 -6.83
CA VAL A 46 -10.24 -5.70 -6.72
C VAL A 46 -10.35 -5.08 -8.11
N PHE A 47 -11.53 -4.56 -8.40
CA PHE A 47 -11.74 -3.67 -9.54
C PHE A 47 -11.85 -2.25 -9.01
N ARG A 48 -10.87 -1.40 -9.36
CA ARG A 48 -10.87 0.02 -9.02
C ARG A 48 -11.36 0.82 -10.23
N TYR A 49 -12.44 1.56 -10.05
CA TYR A 49 -13.00 2.45 -11.05
C TYR A 49 -12.94 3.89 -10.53
N GLU A 50 -12.39 4.79 -11.34
CA GLU A 50 -12.29 6.20 -11.02
C GLU A 50 -13.16 7.02 -11.98
N ASN A 51 -14.16 7.72 -11.43
CA ASN A 51 -15.03 8.60 -12.21
C ASN A 51 -14.58 10.06 -12.07
N HIS A 52 -14.17 10.65 -13.18
CA HIS A 52 -13.72 12.05 -13.31
C HIS A 52 -14.83 13.00 -13.78
N MET A 53 -16.10 12.58 -13.72
CA MET A 53 -17.21 13.49 -14.07
C MET A 53 -17.26 14.69 -13.12
N PRO A 54 -17.39 15.93 -13.64
CA PRO A 54 -17.54 17.13 -12.81
C PRO A 54 -18.84 17.02 -12.00
N ASP A 55 -18.71 17.03 -10.67
CA ASP A 55 -19.85 16.95 -9.77
C ASP A 55 -20.56 18.31 -9.70
N LYS A 56 -21.90 18.29 -9.65
CA LYS A 56 -22.67 19.47 -9.27
C LYS A 56 -22.56 19.55 -7.75
N GLY A 57 -21.74 20.47 -7.26
CA GLY A 57 -21.34 20.56 -5.85
C GLY A 57 -22.48 20.36 -4.86
N VAL A 58 -22.18 19.72 -3.73
CA VAL A 58 -23.15 19.48 -2.66
C VAL A 58 -23.16 20.70 -1.73
N GLU A 59 -24.34 21.29 -1.56
CA GLU A 59 -24.60 22.33 -0.57
C GLU A 59 -25.14 21.68 0.71
N GLY A 60 -24.48 21.91 1.83
CA GLY A 60 -24.90 21.40 3.14
C GLY A 60 -24.85 22.51 4.18
N PHE A 61 -25.70 22.42 5.20
CA PHE A 61 -25.71 23.38 6.31
C PHE A 61 -24.84 22.86 7.46
N ALA A 62 -23.81 23.62 7.83
CA ALA A 62 -22.99 23.34 9.00
C ALA A 62 -23.37 24.32 10.15
N PRO A 63 -23.81 23.83 11.32
CA PRO A 63 -24.14 24.68 12.46
C PRO A 63 -22.94 25.57 12.85
N GLY A 64 -23.14 26.88 12.91
CA GLY A 64 -22.11 27.86 13.26
C GLY A 64 -21.26 28.39 12.09
N VAL A 65 -21.37 27.79 10.89
CA VAL A 65 -20.64 28.22 9.67
C VAL A 65 -21.60 28.64 8.54
N GLY A 66 -22.85 28.15 8.56
CA GLY A 66 -23.86 28.47 7.55
C GLY A 66 -23.87 27.45 6.39
N ASN A 67 -24.37 27.86 5.24
CA ASN A 67 -24.34 27.02 4.04
C ASN A 67 -22.90 26.85 3.56
N VAL A 68 -22.40 25.62 3.59
CA VAL A 68 -21.10 25.24 3.07
C VAL A 68 -21.32 24.55 1.73
N ARG A 69 -20.70 25.10 0.68
CA ARG A 69 -20.59 24.43 -0.61
C ARG A 69 -19.26 23.72 -0.67
N ILE A 70 -19.29 22.40 -0.83
CA ILE A 70 -18.10 21.63 -1.16
C ILE A 70 -17.96 21.71 -2.68
N GLY A 71 -17.32 22.79 -3.13
CA GLY A 71 -16.84 22.92 -4.50
C GLY A 71 -15.40 22.47 -4.56
N ASP A 72 -15.19 21.17 -4.79
CA ASP A 72 -14.00 20.73 -5.52
C ASP A 72 -14.12 19.28 -5.98
N SER A 73 -13.92 19.12 -7.28
CA SER A 73 -14.04 17.91 -8.08
C SER A 73 -12.92 16.92 -7.78
N LYS A 74 -12.98 16.24 -6.63
CA LYS A 74 -12.17 15.03 -6.45
C LYS A 74 -12.84 13.87 -7.17
N PRO A 75 -12.09 13.13 -8.02
CA PRO A 75 -12.63 11.98 -8.70
C PRO A 75 -13.15 10.95 -7.70
N ARG A 76 -14.34 10.39 -7.99
CA ARG A 76 -14.92 9.37 -7.14
C ARG A 76 -14.27 8.04 -7.48
N VAL A 77 -13.45 7.53 -6.56
CA VAL A 77 -12.88 6.19 -6.64
C VAL A 77 -13.86 5.19 -6.01
N ARG A 78 -14.25 4.16 -6.76
CA ARG A 78 -15.03 3.01 -6.29
C ARG A 78 -14.19 1.74 -6.44
N GLU A 79 -14.11 0.97 -5.37
CA GLU A 79 -13.49 -0.35 -5.35
C GLU A 79 -14.58 -1.40 -5.17
N VAL A 80 -14.63 -2.39 -6.06
CA VAL A 80 -15.61 -3.49 -6.01
C VAL A 80 -14.89 -4.83 -6.17
N GLY A 81 -15.40 -5.88 -5.52
CA GLY A 81 -14.87 -7.25 -5.63
C GLY A 81 -14.65 -7.92 -4.28
N LEU A 82 -13.78 -8.93 -4.27
CA LEU A 82 -13.38 -9.65 -3.06
C LEU A 82 -12.31 -8.84 -2.32
N LEU A 83 -12.74 -7.77 -1.65
CA LEU A 83 -11.84 -6.87 -0.93
C LEU A 83 -11.27 -7.57 0.32
N PRO A 84 -9.99 -7.38 0.65
CA PRO A 84 -9.37 -7.96 1.83
C PRO A 84 -9.91 -7.29 3.10
N ASP A 85 -9.63 -7.86 4.27
CA ASP A 85 -9.96 -7.21 5.53
C ASP A 85 -8.94 -6.12 5.81
N VAL A 86 -9.26 -4.91 5.35
CA VAL A 86 -8.41 -3.73 5.51
C VAL A 86 -8.64 -3.10 6.87
N ILE A 87 -7.57 -2.95 7.64
CA ILE A 87 -7.58 -2.27 8.93
C ILE A 87 -6.94 -0.90 8.76
N ARG A 88 -7.62 0.15 9.19
CA ARG A 88 -7.13 1.53 9.12
C ARG A 88 -6.67 1.98 10.50
N ILE A 89 -5.40 2.35 10.61
CA ILE A 89 -4.75 2.82 11.83
C ILE A 89 -3.87 4.02 11.47
N GLY A 90 -4.12 5.16 12.10
CA GLY A 90 -3.44 6.41 11.75
C GLY A 90 -3.65 6.77 10.27
N GLY A 91 -2.55 7.02 9.56
CA GLY A 91 -2.52 7.28 8.13
C GLY A 91 -2.42 6.05 7.23
N TYR A 92 -2.48 4.83 7.77
CA TYR A 92 -2.15 3.60 7.03
C TYR A 92 -3.34 2.64 6.91
N LYS A 93 -3.37 1.94 5.76
CA LYS A 93 -4.13 0.70 5.56
C LYS A 93 -3.20 -0.48 5.80
N LEU A 94 -3.69 -1.45 6.57
CA LEU A 94 -2.98 -2.68 6.88
C LEU A 94 -3.81 -3.88 6.39
N VAL A 95 -3.14 -4.80 5.70
CA VAL A 95 -3.70 -6.11 5.33
C VAL A 95 -2.72 -7.18 5.82
N HIS A 96 -3.15 -7.95 6.81
CA HIS A 96 -2.33 -8.98 7.42
C HIS A 96 -2.71 -10.36 6.87
N ARG A 97 -1.74 -11.01 6.22
CA ARG A 97 -1.82 -12.40 5.77
C ARG A 97 -0.78 -13.27 6.49
N PRO A 98 -0.95 -14.59 6.53
CA PRO A 98 0.05 -15.45 7.15
C PRO A 98 1.42 -15.31 6.45
N GLY A 99 2.39 -14.72 7.16
CA GLY A 99 3.76 -14.49 6.67
C GLY A 99 4.01 -13.11 6.05
N SER A 100 2.98 -12.26 5.94
CA SER A 100 3.15 -10.90 5.41
C SER A 100 2.14 -9.89 5.95
N ILE A 101 2.59 -8.65 6.15
CA ILE A 101 1.70 -7.50 6.41
C ILE A 101 1.94 -6.48 5.31
N ARG A 102 0.92 -6.24 4.50
CA ARG A 102 0.92 -5.14 3.53
C ARG A 102 0.52 -3.86 4.24
N ILE A 103 1.31 -2.81 4.02
CA ILE A 103 1.18 -1.48 4.61
C ILE A 103 1.07 -0.50 3.45
N GLU A 104 0.02 0.30 3.42
CA GLU A 104 -0.21 1.30 2.37
C GLU A 104 -0.58 2.63 3.02
N LEU A 105 0.14 3.69 2.68
CA LEU A 105 -0.21 5.02 3.14
C LEU A 105 -1.50 5.50 2.46
N MET A 106 -2.51 5.89 3.24
CA MET A 106 -3.84 6.29 2.72
C MET A 106 -3.82 7.52 1.82
N TRP A 107 -2.79 8.35 1.94
CA TRP A 107 -2.58 9.57 1.17
C TRP A 107 -1.50 9.39 0.09
N ALA A 108 -1.03 8.16 -0.17
CA ALA A 108 -0.02 7.89 -1.21
C ALA A 108 -0.47 8.31 -2.62
N ASP A 109 -1.79 8.26 -2.88
CA ASP A 109 -2.40 8.74 -4.14
C ASP A 109 -2.15 10.24 -4.41
N THR A 110 -1.63 11.00 -3.43
CA THR A 110 -1.49 12.46 -3.50
C THR A 110 -0.09 12.96 -3.93
N LYS A 111 0.91 12.08 -4.04
CA LYS A 111 2.26 12.46 -4.53
C LYS A 111 2.49 11.93 -5.93
N PHE A 112 1.93 12.65 -6.90
CA PHE A 112 2.34 12.53 -8.28
C PHE A 112 3.55 13.47 -8.48
N ASP A 113 4.72 12.90 -8.74
CA ASP A 113 5.86 13.73 -9.12
C ASP A 113 5.63 14.23 -10.56
N LEU A 114 5.24 15.49 -10.67
CA LEU A 114 4.96 16.16 -11.95
C LEU A 114 6.20 16.23 -12.87
N THR A 115 7.40 16.06 -12.31
CA THR A 115 8.68 16.13 -13.02
C THR A 115 9.09 14.80 -13.64
N THR A 116 8.83 13.68 -12.94
CA THR A 116 9.20 12.33 -13.41
C THR A 116 8.01 11.53 -13.95
N GLY A 117 6.78 11.97 -13.69
CA GLY A 117 5.56 11.23 -14.01
C GLY A 117 5.43 9.93 -13.22
N GLN A 118 6.27 9.70 -12.21
CA GLN A 118 6.19 8.55 -11.34
C GLN A 118 5.28 8.84 -10.15
N LYS A 119 4.38 7.90 -9.90
CA LYS A 119 3.63 7.84 -8.67
C LYS A 119 4.48 7.11 -7.63
N ASP A 120 4.87 7.81 -6.59
CA ASP A 120 5.50 7.17 -5.43
C ASP A 120 4.41 6.42 -4.66
N ASP A 121 4.12 5.18 -5.05
CA ASP A 121 3.31 4.31 -4.22
C ASP A 121 4.10 4.02 -2.94
N GLN A 122 3.73 4.71 -1.87
CA GLN A 122 4.21 4.46 -0.52
C GLN A 122 3.49 3.23 0.06
N SER A 123 3.69 2.10 -0.60
CA SER A 123 3.31 0.79 -0.07
C SER A 123 4.56 -0.02 0.27
N ALA A 124 4.47 -0.72 1.40
CA ALA A 124 5.50 -1.59 1.91
C ALA A 124 4.89 -2.94 2.30
N ILE A 125 5.72 -3.98 2.28
CA ILE A 125 5.35 -5.31 2.76
C ILE A 125 6.38 -5.74 3.79
N LEU A 126 5.92 -5.97 5.02
CA LEU A 126 6.70 -6.66 6.04
C LEU A 126 6.55 -8.16 5.83
N LEU A 127 7.64 -8.84 5.49
CA LEU A 127 7.70 -10.30 5.39
C LEU A 127 8.24 -10.89 6.68
N TYR A 128 7.63 -11.99 7.13
CA TYR A 128 8.02 -12.67 8.35
C TYR A 128 7.80 -14.19 8.24
N GLY A 129 8.51 -14.97 9.06
CA GLY A 129 8.35 -16.42 9.10
C GLY A 129 6.96 -16.80 9.60
N ARG A 130 6.13 -17.43 8.77
CA ARG A 130 4.73 -17.78 9.13
C ARG A 130 4.61 -18.55 10.46
N ARG A 131 5.55 -19.46 10.73
CA ARG A 131 5.59 -20.28 11.96
C ARG A 131 6.39 -19.62 13.09
N SER A 132 7.59 -19.12 12.80
CA SER A 132 8.48 -18.54 13.80
C SER A 132 8.06 -17.14 14.25
N LYS A 133 7.20 -16.48 13.47
CA LYS A 133 6.80 -15.07 13.63
C LYS A 133 8.00 -14.09 13.65
N GLN A 134 9.17 -14.55 13.22
CA GLN A 134 10.35 -13.70 13.15
C GLN A 134 10.29 -12.81 11.90
N PRO A 135 10.49 -11.50 12.05
CA PRO A 135 10.55 -10.59 10.91
C PRO A 135 11.79 -10.89 10.05
N LEU A 136 11.63 -10.81 8.74
CA LEU A 136 12.67 -11.19 7.78
C LEU A 136 13.16 -10.01 6.97
N VAL A 137 12.24 -9.25 6.39
CA VAL A 137 12.57 -8.14 5.49
C VAL A 137 11.37 -7.21 5.34
N LEU A 138 11.66 -5.93 5.17
CA LEU A 138 10.70 -4.93 4.72
C LEU A 138 10.96 -4.64 3.24
N GLN A 139 9.95 -4.81 2.41
CA GLN A 139 10.02 -4.50 0.98
C GLN A 139 9.20 -3.24 0.69
N ARG A 140 9.64 -2.45 -0.28
CA ARG A 140 8.90 -1.28 -0.78
C ARG A 140 8.45 -1.52 -2.21
N ALA A 141 7.27 -1.05 -2.54
CA ALA A 141 6.79 -1.09 -3.91
C ALA A 141 7.58 -0.12 -4.80
N ILE A 142 7.89 -0.59 -6.00
CA ILE A 142 8.43 0.16 -7.12
C ILE A 142 7.37 0.07 -8.21
N VAL A 143 6.73 1.19 -8.51
CA VAL A 143 5.68 1.25 -9.52
C VAL A 143 6.24 1.72 -10.83
N THR A 144 6.01 0.92 -11.87
CA THR A 144 6.28 1.31 -13.25
C THR A 144 4.95 1.52 -13.96
N THR A 145 4.72 2.73 -14.44
CA THR A 145 3.54 3.07 -15.21
C THR A 145 3.86 2.99 -16.70
N LEU A 146 3.17 2.10 -17.41
CA LEU A 146 3.21 2.01 -18.87
C LEU A 146 1.99 2.72 -19.44
N ARG A 147 2.23 3.76 -20.24
CA ARG A 147 1.18 4.56 -20.87
C ARG A 147 1.04 4.18 -22.34
N PHE A 148 -0.12 3.67 -22.72
CA PHE A 148 -0.46 3.33 -24.10
C PHE A 148 -1.43 4.36 -24.66
N MET A 149 -1.13 4.86 -25.85
CA MET A 149 -2.01 5.73 -26.63
C MET A 149 -2.47 4.96 -27.87
N LEU A 150 -3.78 4.72 -27.99
CA LEU A 150 -4.34 4.03 -29.16
C LEU A 150 -4.61 5.04 -30.29
N TRP A 151 -3.86 4.91 -31.39
CA TRP A 151 -4.08 5.59 -32.68
C TRP A 151 -5.39 5.06 -33.33
N PRO A 152 -6.20 5.84 -34.11
CA PRO A 152 -5.95 7.19 -34.68
C PRO A 152 -6.59 8.36 -33.97
N LYS A 153 -7.42 8.11 -32.96
CA LYS A 153 -8.09 9.18 -32.22
C LYS A 153 -7.66 9.09 -30.76
N PRO A 154 -6.83 10.03 -30.24
CA PRO A 154 -6.29 9.98 -28.88
C PRO A 154 -7.35 10.38 -27.84
N LEU A 155 -8.49 9.71 -27.84
CA LEU A 155 -9.58 9.94 -26.89
C LEU A 155 -9.42 9.06 -25.63
N LYS A 156 -8.61 8.00 -25.69
CA LYS A 156 -8.43 7.06 -24.57
C LYS A 156 -6.95 6.79 -24.36
N THR A 157 -6.47 7.20 -23.20
CA THR A 157 -5.16 6.78 -22.68
C THR A 157 -5.40 5.54 -21.82
N PHE A 158 -4.60 4.50 -22.01
CA PHE A 158 -4.58 3.34 -21.14
C PHE A 158 -3.30 3.39 -20.32
N GLU A 159 -3.44 3.36 -18.99
CA GLU A 159 -2.31 3.28 -18.08
C GLU A 159 -2.30 1.92 -17.41
N LEU A 160 -1.19 1.21 -17.54
CA LEU A 160 -0.92 -0.04 -16.85
C LEU A 160 0.11 0.24 -15.76
N HIS A 161 -0.32 0.14 -14.51
CA HIS A 161 0.54 0.28 -13.34
C HIS A 161 1.03 -1.11 -12.93
N ILE A 162 2.35 -1.32 -12.97
CA ILE A 162 2.99 -2.57 -12.58
C ILE A 162 3.80 -2.31 -11.32
N SER A 163 3.36 -2.87 -10.20
CA SER A 163 4.06 -2.77 -8.92
C SER A 163 4.96 -3.99 -8.73
N ARG A 164 6.26 -3.76 -8.54
CA ARG A 164 7.22 -4.77 -8.09
C ARG A 164 7.67 -4.44 -6.68
N TYR A 165 8.03 -5.44 -5.89
CA TYR A 165 8.52 -5.21 -4.53
C TYR A 165 10.03 -5.47 -4.49
N ALA A 166 10.78 -4.50 -3.99
CA ALA A 166 12.21 -4.63 -3.76
C ALA A 166 12.52 -4.58 -2.26
N THR A 167 13.53 -5.33 -1.83
CA THR A 167 14.04 -5.25 -0.46
C THR A 167 14.44 -3.82 -0.15
N TRP A 168 13.85 -3.26 0.90
CA TRP A 168 14.11 -1.91 1.37
C TRP A 168 14.89 -1.92 2.68
N LYS A 169 14.46 -2.71 3.67
CA LYS A 169 15.13 -2.81 4.97
C LYS A 169 15.25 -4.22 5.48
N THR A 170 16.27 -4.46 6.31
CA THR A 170 16.50 -5.73 7.01
C THR A 170 16.40 -5.56 8.52
N PRO A 171 16.00 -6.59 9.28
CA PRO A 171 15.94 -6.49 10.73
C PRO A 171 17.34 -6.18 11.28
N SER A 172 17.42 -5.22 12.19
CA SER A 172 18.63 -4.97 12.96
C SER A 172 19.00 -6.26 13.71
N ALA A 173 20.28 -6.65 13.66
CA ALA A 173 20.73 -7.80 14.43
C ALA A 173 20.35 -7.60 15.92
N PRO A 174 19.83 -8.63 16.59
CA PRO A 174 19.55 -8.53 18.03
C PRO A 174 20.88 -8.31 18.76
N GLY A 175 21.09 -7.08 19.23
CA GLY A 175 22.38 -6.59 19.72
C GLY A 175 23.06 -5.73 18.67
N GLY A 176 22.77 -4.43 18.70
CA GLY A 176 23.24 -3.48 17.71
C GLY A 176 24.76 -3.50 17.52
N LEU A 177 25.18 -3.63 16.26
CA LEU A 177 26.28 -2.92 15.59
C LEU A 177 26.47 -3.55 14.20
N GLY A 178 26.36 -2.70 13.17
CA GLY A 178 27.03 -2.82 11.86
C GLY A 178 27.09 -4.18 11.17
N GLY A 179 26.30 -4.31 10.10
CA GLY A 179 26.77 -4.92 8.83
C GLY A 179 27.08 -6.42 8.85
N ALA A 180 26.06 -7.25 8.68
CA ALA A 180 26.25 -8.59 8.14
C ALA A 180 25.49 -8.70 6.81
N ARG A 181 26.25 -8.74 5.71
CA ARG A 181 25.75 -8.91 4.34
C ARG A 181 25.16 -10.31 4.24
N VAL A 182 23.83 -10.42 4.25
CA VAL A 182 23.14 -11.70 4.07
C VAL A 182 23.27 -12.13 2.60
N ASP A 183 23.86 -13.30 2.40
CA ASP A 183 24.15 -13.91 1.11
C ASP A 183 22.85 -14.12 0.29
N SER A 184 22.79 -13.49 -0.88
CA SER A 184 21.62 -13.42 -1.76
C SER A 184 21.27 -14.78 -2.40
N SER A 185 22.13 -15.78 -2.27
CA SER A 185 21.96 -17.10 -2.87
C SER A 185 20.88 -17.98 -2.21
N LEU A 186 20.49 -17.68 -0.97
CA LEU A 186 19.36 -18.36 -0.28
C LEU A 186 17.98 -17.83 -0.70
N PHE A 187 17.90 -16.67 -1.35
CA PHE A 187 16.64 -16.01 -1.72
C PHE A 187 16.06 -16.49 -3.07
N LEU A 188 16.91 -17.01 -3.97
CA LEU A 188 16.46 -17.53 -5.27
C LEU A 188 15.63 -18.83 -5.15
N LYS A 189 15.81 -19.62 -4.07
CA LYS A 189 15.03 -20.84 -3.83
C LYS A 189 13.65 -20.59 -3.19
N ALA A 190 13.44 -19.43 -2.59
CA ALA A 190 12.12 -19.03 -2.08
C ALA A 190 11.24 -18.45 -3.20
N ASP A 191 11.86 -17.85 -4.23
CA ASP A 191 11.20 -17.22 -5.36
C ASP A 191 10.51 -18.24 -6.29
N GLU A 192 11.07 -19.45 -6.44
CA GLU A 192 10.43 -20.51 -7.26
C GLU A 192 9.18 -21.13 -6.62
N ARG A 193 9.03 -21.06 -5.30
CA ARG A 193 7.81 -21.56 -4.62
C ARG A 193 6.69 -20.53 -4.51
N ASN A 194 6.96 -19.26 -4.84
CA ASN A 194 5.99 -18.17 -4.71
C ASN A 194 5.55 -17.56 -6.06
N ARG A 195 5.99 -18.14 -7.19
CA ARG A 195 5.53 -17.80 -8.56
C ARG A 195 4.02 -17.98 -8.82
N GLY A 196 3.24 -18.35 -7.81
CA GLY A 196 1.77 -18.47 -7.88
C GLY A 196 0.99 -17.21 -7.48
N GLN A 197 1.65 -16.12 -7.05
CA GLN A 197 0.96 -14.88 -6.64
C GLN A 197 1.36 -13.67 -7.50
N THR A 198 1.27 -13.83 -8.82
CA THR A 198 0.99 -12.71 -9.71
C THR A 198 -0.49 -12.71 -9.98
N HIS A 199 -1.20 -11.63 -9.64
CA HIS A 199 -2.27 -11.01 -10.41
C HIS A 199 -3.01 -10.01 -9.50
N ASP A 200 -2.65 -8.73 -9.65
CA ASP A 200 -3.58 -7.64 -9.39
C ASP A 200 -3.61 -6.80 -10.67
N PHE A 201 -4.69 -6.91 -11.42
CA PHE A 201 -4.91 -6.17 -12.66
C PHE A 201 -5.76 -4.94 -12.35
N GLY A 202 -5.11 -3.89 -11.86
CA GLY A 202 -5.71 -2.56 -11.78
C GLY A 202 -5.55 -1.82 -13.10
N ALA A 203 -6.47 -2.05 -14.06
CA ALA A 203 -6.58 -1.19 -15.24
C ALA A 203 -7.40 0.06 -14.86
N SER A 204 -6.71 1.18 -14.59
CA SER A 204 -7.38 2.47 -14.45
C SER A 204 -7.51 3.12 -15.82
N GLY A 205 -8.73 3.11 -16.37
CA GLY A 205 -9.07 3.82 -17.59
C GLY A 205 -9.45 5.26 -17.28
N LEU A 206 -8.48 6.18 -17.37
CA LEU A 206 -8.72 7.62 -17.32
C LEU A 206 -9.32 8.09 -18.66
N ALA A 207 -10.66 8.11 -18.74
CA ALA A 207 -11.36 8.81 -19.81
C ALA A 207 -11.52 10.29 -19.43
N ARG A 208 -10.68 11.16 -20.02
CA ARG A 208 -10.93 12.61 -20.03
C ARG A 208 -11.90 12.94 -21.16
N THR A 209 -13.13 13.29 -20.83
CA THR A 209 -14.07 13.93 -21.76
C THR A 209 -13.97 15.43 -21.58
N ALA A 210 -13.52 16.12 -22.64
CA ALA A 210 -13.75 17.55 -22.82
C ALA A 210 -15.17 17.77 -23.35
#